data_AF-A0A1Y0AT99-F1
#
_entry.id   AF-A0A1Y0AT99-F1
#
_cell.length_a   1.000
_cell.length_b   1.000
_cell.length_c   1.000
_cell.angle_alpha   90.00
_cell.angle_beta   90.00
_cell.angle_gamma   90.00
#
_symmetry.space_group_name_H-M   'P 1'
#
loop_
_entity.id
_entity.type
_entity.pdbx_description
1 polymer ?
#
loop_
_entity_poly.entity_id
_entity_poly.type
_entity_poly.pdbx_seq_one_letter_code
_entity_poly.pdbx_strand_id
1 'polypeptide(L)'
;AMSVTQWASILENELSVFEPKRVRKTWEILKPILDVLLLGSTFPNYDKNAYHLFHHHFWNPDTHNLFSSDHMWDLSHSIPDAGESQIIKFSPLARYEWQPGNYKQATFYLGEAMHYFGDIDTPYHPANVTAVD
;
A
#
# COMPACT_ATOMS: atom_id res chain seq x y z
N ALA A 1 0.19 10.10 -2.06
CA ALA A 1 1.22 11.05 -1.56
C ALA A 1 0.72 11.90 -0.39
N MET A 2 -0.38 12.67 -0.50
CA MET A 2 -0.90 13.48 0.62
C MET A 2 -1.41 12.64 1.81
N SER A 3 -1.93 11.44 1.55
CA SER A 3 -2.54 10.56 2.57
C SER A 3 -1.56 10.09 3.66
N VAL A 4 -0.39 9.57 3.28
CA VAL A 4 0.55 8.96 4.25
C VAL A 4 1.22 9.96 5.18
N THR A 5 1.54 11.17 4.71
CA THR A 5 2.08 12.23 5.55
C THR A 5 1.03 12.69 6.57
N GLN A 6 -0.23 12.81 6.15
CA GLN A 6 -1.32 13.16 7.05
C GLN A 6 -1.58 12.05 8.08
N TRP A 7 -1.52 10.77 7.69
CA TRP A 7 -1.65 9.64 8.62
C TRP A 7 -0.55 9.62 9.68
N ALA A 8 0.69 9.96 9.30
CA ALA A 8 1.80 10.11 10.24
C ALA A 8 1.51 11.22 11.27
N SER A 9 0.97 12.36 10.83
CA SER A 9 0.56 13.44 11.73
C SER A 9 -0.62 13.08 12.63
N ILE A 10 -1.62 12.34 12.12
CA ILE A 10 -2.74 11.83 12.93
C ILE A 10 -2.20 10.91 14.02
N LEU A 11 -1.32 9.96 13.65
CA LEU A 11 -0.73 9.04 14.61
C LEU A 11 0.07 9.78 15.69
N GLU A 12 0.81 10.83 15.34
CA GLU A 12 1.51 11.65 16.34
C GLU A 12 0.56 12.35 17.31
N ASN A 13 -0.54 12.91 16.80
CA ASN A 13 -1.52 13.63 17.61
C ASN A 13 -2.37 12.70 18.50
N GLU A 14 -2.64 11.49 18.03
CA GLU A 14 -3.50 10.52 18.72
C GLU A 14 -2.71 9.53 19.60
N LEU A 15 -1.37 9.57 19.58
CA LEU A 15 -0.53 8.70 20.40
C LEU A 15 -0.67 9.02 21.90
N SER A 16 -1.64 8.38 22.54
CA SER A 16 -1.92 8.49 23.97
C SER A 16 -0.65 8.34 24.82
N VAL A 17 -0.54 9.07 25.94
CA VAL A 17 0.56 8.96 26.93
C VAL A 17 0.60 7.60 27.65
N PHE A 18 -0.43 6.77 27.48
CA PHE A 18 -0.52 5.42 28.05
C PHE A 18 -0.10 4.32 27.06
N GLU A 19 0.17 4.65 25.79
CA GLU A 19 0.68 3.68 24.81
C GLU A 19 1.96 2.98 25.28
N PRO A 20 2.12 1.66 25.00
CA PRO A 20 3.29 0.90 25.40
C PRO A 20 4.60 1.53 24.91
N LYS A 21 5.65 1.47 25.73
CA LYS A 21 6.99 2.01 25.39
C LYS A 21 7.50 1.52 24.03
N ARG A 22 7.20 0.27 23.66
CA ARG A 22 7.57 -0.30 22.36
C ARG A 22 6.96 0.47 21.17
N VAL A 23 5.73 0.95 21.30
CA VAL A 23 5.01 1.69 20.24
C VAL A 23 5.64 3.08 20.09
N ARG A 24 5.91 3.78 21.19
CA ARG A 24 6.62 5.07 21.13
C ARG A 24 8.02 4.95 20.53
N LYS A 25 8.78 3.93 20.92
CA LYS A 25 10.11 3.69 20.37
C LYS A 25 10.05 3.40 18.85
N THR A 26 9.05 2.65 18.40
CA THR A 26 8.80 2.45 16.96
C THR A 26 8.53 3.78 16.26
N TRP A 27 7.70 4.64 16.86
CA TRP A 27 7.42 5.97 16.32
C TRP A 27 8.66 6.86 16.25
N GLU A 28 9.51 6.86 17.28
CA GLU A 28 10.79 7.58 17.30
C GLU A 28 11.75 7.13 16.19
N ILE A 29 11.73 5.84 15.83
CA ILE A 29 12.51 5.29 14.71
C ILE A 29 11.90 5.70 13.36
N LEU A 30 10.57 5.68 13.25
CA LEU A 30 9.87 5.96 11.99
C LEU A 30 9.90 7.45 11.61
N LYS A 31 9.71 8.34 12.59
CA LYS A 31 9.61 9.80 12.39
C LYS A 31 10.74 10.41 11.54
N PRO A 32 12.04 10.12 11.77
CA PRO A 32 13.13 10.70 10.98
C PRO A 32 13.25 10.13 9.55
N ILE A 33 12.52 9.06 9.20
CA ILE A 33 12.57 8.40 7.89
C ILE A 33 11.21 8.37 7.18
N LEU A 34 10.29 9.29 7.53
CA LEU A 34 8.97 9.40 6.90
C LEU A 34 9.03 9.73 5.40
N ASP A 35 10.13 10.31 4.91
CA ASP A 35 10.38 10.51 3.48
C ASP A 35 10.45 9.18 2.72
N VAL A 36 10.97 8.12 3.36
CA VAL A 36 11.01 6.77 2.78
C VAL A 36 9.61 6.18 2.67
N LEU A 37 8.73 6.48 3.64
CA LEU A 37 7.33 6.07 3.60
C LEU A 37 6.62 6.76 2.43
N LEU A 38 6.88 8.07 2.24
CA LEU A 38 6.33 8.83 1.12
C LEU A 38 6.79 8.27 -0.23
N LEU A 39 8.08 7.96 -0.37
CA LEU A 39 8.64 7.33 -1.57
C LEU A 39 7.92 6.00 -1.86
N GLY A 40 7.87 5.08 -0.89
CA GLY A 40 7.17 3.80 -1.04
C GLY A 40 5.69 3.99 -1.39
N SER A 41 5.02 5.00 -0.83
CA SER A 41 3.60 5.29 -1.10
C SER A 41 3.30 5.78 -2.51
N THR A 42 4.31 6.07 -3.31
CA THR A 42 4.15 6.53 -4.70
C THR A 42 4.82 5.61 -5.71
N PHE A 43 5.77 4.80 -5.25
CA PHE A 43 6.63 3.97 -6.08
C PHE A 43 5.87 2.98 -6.99
N PRO A 44 4.81 2.28 -6.55
CA PRO A 44 4.15 1.28 -7.40
C PRO A 44 3.65 1.81 -8.75
N ASN A 45 3.20 3.07 -8.81
CA ASN A 45 2.79 3.74 -10.05
C ASN A 45 3.93 3.96 -11.06
N TYR A 46 5.18 3.84 -10.62
CA TYR A 46 6.38 4.10 -11.42
C TYR A 46 7.33 2.90 -11.45
N ASP A 47 6.93 1.74 -10.90
CA ASP A 47 7.75 0.54 -10.94
C ASP A 47 7.85 0.05 -12.39
N LYS A 48 9.09 -0.09 -12.87
CA LYS A 48 9.39 -0.64 -14.20
C LYS A 48 8.90 -2.08 -14.37
N ASN A 49 8.63 -2.80 -13.27
CA ASN A 49 8.14 -4.17 -13.28
C ASN A 49 6.61 -4.25 -13.14
N ALA A 50 5.90 -3.12 -13.08
CA ALA A 50 4.45 -3.11 -13.00
C ALA A 50 3.80 -3.78 -14.23
N TYR A 51 2.64 -4.42 -14.01
CA TYR A 51 1.81 -4.91 -15.11
C TYR A 51 1.39 -3.74 -16.01
N HIS A 52 1.28 -4.01 -17.32
CA HIS A 52 1.07 -2.96 -18.32
C HIS A 52 -0.16 -2.08 -18.06
N LEU A 53 -1.26 -2.66 -17.55
CA LEU A 53 -2.50 -1.93 -17.22
C LEU A 53 -2.69 -1.74 -15.72
N PHE A 54 -1.65 -1.96 -14.91
CA PHE A 54 -1.71 -1.77 -13.46
C PHE A 54 -2.81 -2.58 -12.77
N HIS A 55 -3.13 -3.77 -13.25
CA HIS A 55 -4.17 -4.67 -12.71
C HIS A 55 -4.16 -4.80 -11.18
N HIS A 56 -2.97 -5.01 -10.63
CA HIS A 56 -2.69 -5.07 -9.20
C HIS A 56 -3.06 -3.84 -8.34
N HIS A 57 -3.50 -2.72 -8.93
CA HIS A 57 -4.02 -1.54 -8.21
C HIS A 57 -5.54 -1.61 -8.00
N PHE A 58 -6.21 -2.58 -8.61
CA PHE A 58 -7.66 -2.74 -8.57
C PHE A 58 -8.04 -3.91 -7.69
N TRP A 59 -9.22 -3.85 -7.10
CA TRP A 59 -9.82 -4.96 -6.37
C TRP A 59 -11.28 -4.65 -6.05
N ASN A 60 -12.21 -5.39 -6.66
CA ASN A 60 -13.62 -5.28 -6.31
C ASN A 60 -13.90 -6.11 -5.04
N PRO A 61 -14.33 -5.48 -3.93
CA PRO A 61 -14.55 -6.17 -2.66
C PRO A 61 -15.75 -7.12 -2.67
N ASP A 62 -16.72 -6.93 -3.57
CA ASP A 62 -17.93 -7.76 -3.65
C ASP A 62 -17.68 -9.04 -4.45
N THR A 63 -16.87 -8.96 -5.52
CA THR A 63 -16.56 -10.10 -6.40
C THR A 63 -15.22 -10.75 -6.06
N HIS A 64 -14.40 -10.11 -5.24
CA HIS A 64 -13.01 -10.48 -4.96
C HIS A 64 -12.13 -10.56 -6.23
N ASN A 65 -12.53 -9.85 -7.29
CA ASN A 65 -11.90 -9.93 -8.61
C ASN A 65 -11.23 -8.63 -9.04
N LEU A 66 -10.36 -8.76 -10.03
CA LEU A 66 -9.80 -7.67 -10.82
C LEU A 66 -10.74 -7.29 -11.97
N PHE A 67 -10.56 -6.08 -12.50
CA PHE A 67 -11.28 -5.65 -13.70
C PHE A 67 -11.04 -6.60 -14.89
N SER A 68 -9.86 -7.21 -15.02
CA SER A 68 -9.56 -8.15 -16.11
C SER A 68 -10.25 -9.51 -15.98
N SER A 69 -10.70 -9.85 -14.77
CA SER A 69 -11.50 -11.03 -14.49
C SER A 69 -13.00 -10.76 -14.63
N ASP A 70 -13.44 -9.52 -14.33
CA ASP A 70 -14.84 -9.11 -14.38
C ASP A 70 -15.27 -8.68 -15.80
N HIS A 71 -14.36 -8.12 -16.60
CA HIS A 71 -14.65 -7.66 -17.96
C HIS A 71 -14.18 -8.66 -19.01
N MET A 72 -15.09 -9.09 -19.89
CA MET A 72 -14.79 -10.13 -20.90
C MET A 72 -13.72 -9.73 -21.94
N TRP A 73 -13.34 -8.45 -22.02
CA TRP A 73 -12.38 -7.98 -23.03
C TRP A 73 -10.91 -8.25 -22.66
N ASP A 74 -10.61 -8.61 -21.41
CA ASP A 74 -9.23 -8.81 -20.92
C ASP A 74 -8.93 -10.21 -20.33
N LEU A 75 -9.79 -11.19 -20.64
CA LEU A 75 -9.67 -12.57 -20.12
C LEU A 75 -8.38 -13.30 -20.52
N SER A 76 -7.58 -12.76 -21.44
CA SER A 76 -6.28 -13.32 -21.84
C SER A 76 -5.13 -13.03 -20.87
N HIS A 77 -5.32 -12.11 -19.90
CA HIS A 77 -4.29 -11.74 -18.92
C HIS A 77 -4.71 -12.18 -17.51
N SER A 78 -4.50 -13.47 -17.18
CA SER A 78 -4.71 -13.93 -15.80
C SER A 78 -3.59 -13.40 -14.90
N ILE A 79 -3.86 -12.31 -14.19
CA ILE A 79 -2.97 -11.75 -13.19
C ILE A 79 -3.60 -12.04 -11.83
N PRO A 80 -2.91 -12.74 -10.91
CA PRO A 80 -3.47 -13.10 -9.61
C PRO A 80 -3.34 -11.98 -8.56
N ASP A 81 -2.51 -10.96 -8.84
CA ASP A 81 -2.24 -9.89 -7.88
C ASP A 81 -3.30 -8.80 -7.97
N ALA A 82 -3.91 -8.47 -6.83
CA ALA A 82 -4.92 -7.42 -6.66
C ALA A 82 -4.48 -6.44 -5.57
N GLY A 83 -5.15 -5.29 -5.48
CA GLY A 83 -4.82 -4.28 -4.47
C GLY A 83 -4.77 -4.87 -3.06
N GLU A 84 -5.74 -5.73 -2.72
CA GLU A 84 -5.79 -6.43 -1.43
C GLU A 84 -4.61 -7.40 -1.22
N SER A 85 -4.27 -8.23 -2.21
CA SER A 85 -3.18 -9.20 -2.08
C SER A 85 -1.81 -8.53 -2.00
N GLN A 86 -1.65 -7.34 -2.62
CA GLN A 86 -0.44 -6.54 -2.50
C GLN A 86 -0.27 -5.96 -1.08
N ILE A 87 -1.34 -5.54 -0.41
CA ILE A 87 -1.30 -5.14 1.01
C ILE A 87 -0.82 -6.33 1.87
N ILE A 88 -1.36 -7.52 1.60
CA ILE A 88 -0.99 -8.77 2.28
C ILE A 88 0.43 -9.19 1.96
N LYS A 89 1.00 -8.82 0.80
CA LYS A 89 2.40 -9.09 0.43
C LYS A 89 3.37 -8.15 1.13
N PHE A 90 3.13 -6.83 1.04
CA PHE A 90 4.08 -5.83 1.50
C PHE A 90 4.07 -5.64 3.02
N SER A 91 2.94 -5.87 3.70
CA SER A 91 2.88 -5.74 5.16
C SER A 91 3.76 -6.77 5.91
N PRO A 92 3.77 -8.07 5.56
CA PRO A 92 4.73 -9.04 6.08
C PRO A 92 6.18 -8.71 5.73
N LEU A 93 6.47 -8.26 4.50
CA LEU A 93 7.83 -7.86 4.10
C LEU A 93 8.33 -6.70 4.97
N ALA A 94 7.49 -5.70 5.22
CA ALA A 94 7.81 -4.60 6.13
C ALA A 94 8.13 -5.10 7.54
N ARG A 95 7.32 -6.01 8.08
CA ARG A 95 7.57 -6.61 9.41
C ARG A 95 8.85 -7.45 9.44
N TYR A 96 9.11 -8.21 8.38
CA TYR A 96 10.29 -9.04 8.25
C TYR A 96 11.56 -8.19 8.28
N GLU A 97 11.59 -7.07 7.54
CA GLU A 97 12.73 -6.15 7.51
C GLU A 97 12.85 -5.32 8.81
N TRP A 98 11.74 -5.07 9.50
CA TRP A 98 11.76 -4.35 10.77
C TRP A 98 12.50 -5.13 11.88
N GLN A 99 12.31 -6.45 11.92
CA GLN A 99 12.88 -7.32 12.96
C GLN A 99 14.42 -7.29 13.05
N PRO A 100 15.20 -7.41 11.95
CA PRO A 100 16.65 -7.28 11.97
C PRO A 100 17.15 -5.83 12.07
N GLY A 101 16.25 -4.83 12.06
CA GLY A 101 16.60 -3.42 12.14
C GLY A 101 16.79 -2.72 10.80
N ASN A 102 16.33 -3.31 9.69
CA ASN A 102 16.37 -2.70 8.36
C ASN A 102 15.24 -1.66 8.19
N TYR A 103 15.18 -0.68 9.09
CA TYR A 103 14.03 0.22 9.23
C TYR A 103 13.68 1.00 7.97
N LYS A 104 14.68 1.43 7.17
CA LYS A 104 14.42 2.11 5.90
C LYS A 104 13.70 1.21 4.89
N GLN A 105 14.17 -0.02 4.71
CA GLN A 105 13.52 -0.97 3.79
C GLN A 105 12.14 -1.37 4.30
N ALA A 106 12.00 -1.60 5.61
CA ALA A 106 10.72 -1.86 6.25
C ALA A 106 9.71 -0.73 6.00
N THR A 107 10.15 0.52 6.18
CA THR A 107 9.32 1.70 5.95
C THR A 107 8.96 1.89 4.48
N PHE A 108 9.87 1.56 3.55
CA PHE A 108 9.58 1.58 2.11
C PHE A 108 8.48 0.58 1.76
N TYR A 109 8.61 -0.69 2.19
CA TYR A 109 7.58 -1.72 2.00
C TYR A 109 6.26 -1.35 2.67
N LEU A 110 6.29 -0.73 3.85
CA LEU A 110 5.08 -0.20 4.48
C LEU A 110 4.44 0.87 3.60
N GLY A 111 5.24 1.74 2.98
CA GLY A 111 4.77 2.74 2.02
C GLY A 111 4.07 2.10 0.83
N GLU A 112 4.65 1.06 0.24
CA GLU A 112 4.03 0.30 -0.84
C GLU A 112 2.71 -0.35 -0.39
N ALA A 113 2.63 -0.93 0.81
CA ALA A 113 1.36 -1.45 1.33
C ALA A 113 0.29 -0.35 1.46
N MET A 114 0.67 0.83 1.96
CA MET A 114 -0.22 1.98 2.11
C MET A 114 -0.64 2.58 0.76
N HIS A 115 0.16 2.41 -0.29
CA HIS A 115 -0.21 2.77 -1.65
C HIS A 115 -1.44 1.99 -2.10
N TYR A 116 -1.36 0.65 -2.09
CA TYR A 116 -2.47 -0.21 -2.53
C TYR A 116 -3.71 -0.07 -1.64
N PHE A 117 -3.52 0.20 -0.34
CA PHE A 117 -4.63 0.55 0.54
C PHE A 117 -5.33 1.85 0.11
N GLY A 118 -4.56 2.88 -0.27
CA GLY A 118 -5.12 4.11 -0.82
C GLY A 118 -5.81 3.92 -2.17
N ASP A 119 -5.31 2.99 -3.01
CA ASP A 119 -5.95 2.67 -4.28
C ASP A 119 -7.30 2.00 -4.09
N ILE A 120 -7.43 0.98 -3.22
CA ILE A 120 -8.73 0.32 -2.98
C ILE A 120 -9.73 1.22 -2.25
N ASP A 121 -9.29 2.35 -1.69
CA ASP A 121 -10.14 3.42 -1.13
C ASP A 121 -10.43 4.54 -2.16
N THR A 122 -9.84 4.48 -3.35
CA THR A 122 -10.10 5.42 -4.46
C THR A 122 -11.28 4.92 -5.28
N PRO A 123 -12.44 5.61 -5.33
CA PRO A 123 -13.72 5.04 -5.79
C PRO A 123 -13.74 4.30 -7.14
N TYR A 124 -12.86 4.65 -8.07
CA TYR A 124 -12.74 4.01 -9.38
C TYR A 124 -12.14 2.58 -9.30
N HIS A 125 -11.16 2.39 -8.41
CA HIS A 125 -10.40 1.15 -8.31
C HIS A 125 -11.20 -0.03 -7.70
N PRO A 126 -12.00 0.13 -6.62
CA PRO A 126 -12.86 -0.94 -6.13
C PRO A 126 -14.10 -1.15 -7.01
N ALA A 127 -14.45 -0.17 -7.86
CA ALA A 127 -15.49 -0.33 -8.87
C ALA A 127 -15.00 -0.99 -10.16
N ASN A 128 -13.70 -1.33 -10.27
CA ASN A 128 -13.09 -1.88 -11.48
C ASN A 128 -13.31 -1.01 -12.73
N VAL A 129 -13.31 0.32 -12.56
CA VAL A 129 -13.38 1.31 -13.66
C VAL A 129 -11.97 1.84 -13.92
N THR A 130 -11.43 1.50 -15.08
CA THR A 130 -10.08 1.85 -15.52
C THR A 130 -10.03 3.25 -16.13
N ALA A 131 -8.82 3.74 -16.41
CA ALA A 131 -8.64 5.03 -17.08
C ALA A 131 -9.08 5.05 -18.56
N VAL A 132 -9.39 3.89 -19.14
CA VAL A 132 -9.78 3.74 -20.56
C VAL A 132 -11.28 3.49 -20.75
N ASP A 133 -12.03 3.31 -19.67
CA ASP A 133 -13.49 3.12 -19.69
C ASP A 133 -14.26 4.43 -19.97
#